data_AF-A0AAJ0AC75-F1
#
_entry.id   AF-A0AAJ0AC75-F1
#
_cell.length_a   1.000
_cell.length_b   1.000
_cell.length_c   1.000
_cell.angle_alpha   90.00
_cell.angle_beta   90.00
_cell.angle_gamma   90.00
#
_symmetry.space_group_name_H-M   'P 1'
#
loop_
_entity.id
_entity.type
_entity.pdbx_description
1 polymer ?
#
loop_
_entity_poly.entity_id
_entity_poly.type
_entity_poly.pdbx_seq_one_letter_code
_entity_poly.pdbx_strand_id
1 'polypeptide(L)'
;SREWTFGQTPLFTFSTHPSEDDTRERPRLPGNPTNSVQFNLSFEARHGLIQSFSLSGLSCGQETTTKLSGSITNTQIWEVADWAQRLRAEGLDRSEASTVGEWLNSLLGSGN
;
A
#
# COMPACT_ATOMS: atom_id res chain seq x y z
N SER A 1 3.95 -17.69 -9.33
CA SER A 1 4.97 -16.76 -8.80
C SER A 1 4.49 -15.32 -8.94
N ARG A 2 4.76 -14.46 -7.95
CA ARG A 2 4.30 -13.04 -7.93
C ARG A 2 4.82 -12.23 -9.13
N GLU A 3 6.05 -12.51 -9.56
CA GLU A 3 6.65 -11.95 -10.78
C GLU A 3 5.78 -12.21 -12.03
N TRP A 4 5.26 -13.42 -12.18
CA TRP A 4 4.37 -13.75 -13.31
C TRP A 4 3.04 -12.99 -13.24
N THR A 5 2.45 -12.88 -12.04
CA THR A 5 1.17 -12.21 -11.83
C THR A 5 1.26 -10.72 -12.11
N PHE A 6 2.24 -10.03 -11.53
CA PHE A 6 2.34 -8.57 -11.64
C PHE A 6 3.20 -8.11 -12.81
N GLY A 7 4.20 -8.89 -13.23
CA GLY A 7 5.12 -8.55 -14.31
C GLY A 7 4.47 -8.47 -15.70
N GLN A 8 3.32 -9.14 -15.89
CA GLN A 8 2.53 -9.06 -17.12
C GLN A 8 1.39 -8.03 -17.04
N THR A 9 1.11 -7.49 -15.86
CA THR A 9 0.00 -6.52 -15.70
C THR A 9 0.44 -5.18 -16.27
N PRO A 10 -0.28 -4.61 -17.26
CA PRO A 10 0.17 -3.43 -18.01
C PRO A 10 0.28 -2.23 -17.07
N LEU A 11 -0.77 -1.46 -16.86
CA LEU A 11 -0.87 -0.42 -15.85
C LEU A 11 -2.11 -0.72 -15.01
N PHE A 12 -1.97 -0.65 -13.70
CA PHE A 12 -3.13 -0.73 -12.81
C PHE A 12 -2.97 0.23 -11.64
N THR A 13 -4.12 0.72 -11.19
CA THR A 13 -4.22 1.60 -10.04
C THR A 13 -5.04 0.90 -8.97
N PHE A 14 -4.51 0.90 -7.75
CA PHE A 14 -5.24 0.46 -6.58
C PHE A 14 -5.51 1.68 -5.69
N SER A 15 -6.72 1.80 -5.14
CA SER A 15 -7.10 2.87 -4.20
C SER A 15 -8.08 2.35 -3.14
N THR A 16 -7.85 2.69 -1.87
CA THR A 16 -8.76 2.38 -0.74
C THR A 16 -9.85 3.42 -0.53
N HIS A 17 -9.81 4.52 -1.28
CA HIS A 17 -10.78 5.62 -1.21
C HIS A 17 -11.25 6.00 -2.62
N PRO A 18 -12.45 6.58 -2.75
CA PRO A 18 -12.89 7.20 -4.00
C PRO A 18 -11.98 8.38 -4.35
N SER A 19 -11.89 8.68 -5.64
CA SER A 19 -11.14 9.82 -6.19
C SER A 19 -11.99 10.53 -7.24
N GLU A 20 -11.57 11.71 -7.70
CA GLU A 20 -12.30 12.46 -8.75
C GLU A 20 -12.47 11.64 -10.05
N ASP A 21 -11.46 10.82 -10.38
CA ASP A 21 -11.46 9.93 -11.54
C ASP A 21 -12.31 8.65 -11.33
N ASP A 22 -12.41 8.17 -10.08
CA ASP A 22 -13.17 6.97 -9.73
C ASP A 22 -13.97 7.19 -8.44
N THR A 23 -15.22 7.62 -8.61
CA THR A 23 -16.13 7.97 -7.51
C THR A 23 -16.78 6.76 -6.83
N ARG A 24 -16.43 5.54 -7.24
CA ARG A 24 -17.05 4.31 -6.72
C ARG A 24 -16.66 4.09 -5.26
N GLU A 25 -17.67 3.87 -4.41
CA GLU A 25 -17.46 3.56 -3.00
C GLU A 25 -16.57 2.31 -2.83
N ARG A 26 -15.62 2.41 -1.89
CA ARG A 26 -14.70 1.31 -1.57
C ARG A 26 -15.20 0.54 -0.35
N PRO A 27 -15.01 -0.79 -0.32
CA PRO A 27 -15.32 -1.56 0.88
C PRO A 27 -14.47 -1.05 2.05
N ARG A 28 -15.04 -1.10 3.25
CA ARG A 28 -14.30 -0.74 4.46
C ARG A 28 -13.10 -1.67 4.62
N LEU A 29 -11.95 -1.08 4.95
CA LEU A 29 -10.74 -1.83 5.23
C LEU A 29 -10.97 -2.78 6.42
N PRO A 30 -10.42 -4.00 6.36
CA PRO A 30 -10.51 -4.93 7.47
C PRO A 30 -9.77 -4.35 8.68
N GLY A 31 -10.48 -4.23 9.79
CA GLY A 31 -9.95 -3.84 11.10
C GLY A 31 -10.80 -4.53 12.16
N ASN A 32 -10.20 -4.81 13.33
CA ASN A 32 -10.91 -5.38 14.49
C ASN A 32 -12.22 -4.60 14.71
N PRO A 33 -13.37 -5.22 15.07
CA PRO A 33 -14.66 -4.54 15.30
C PRO A 33 -14.62 -3.29 16.20
N THR A 34 -13.54 -3.07 16.93
CA THR A 34 -13.29 -1.92 17.81
C THR A 34 -12.26 -0.91 17.30
N ASN A 35 -11.53 -1.18 16.21
CA ASN A 35 -10.50 -0.32 15.64
C ASN A 35 -10.44 -0.45 14.11
N SER A 36 -11.32 0.26 13.41
CA SER A 36 -11.18 0.48 11.97
C SER A 36 -10.24 1.66 11.74
N VAL A 37 -8.94 1.40 11.58
CA VAL A 37 -8.02 2.42 11.07
C VAL A 37 -8.39 2.68 9.61
N GLN A 38 -9.00 3.83 9.33
CA GLN A 38 -9.28 4.27 7.96
C GLN A 38 -8.05 5.01 7.44
N PHE A 39 -7.30 4.35 6.56
CA PHE A 39 -6.21 4.98 5.82
C PHE A 39 -6.57 5.09 4.34
N ASN A 40 -6.09 6.17 3.73
CA ASN A 40 -6.22 6.44 2.31
C ASN A 40 -4.91 6.04 1.64
N LEU A 41 -4.91 4.88 1.02
CA LEU A 41 -3.80 4.35 0.25
C LEU A 41 -4.19 4.29 -1.22
N SER A 42 -3.30 4.79 -2.07
CA SER A 42 -3.39 4.61 -3.51
C SER A 42 -2.01 4.35 -4.09
N PHE A 43 -1.90 3.41 -5.02
CA PHE A 43 -0.67 3.21 -5.78
C PHE A 43 -0.97 2.82 -7.22
N GLU A 44 -0.04 3.16 -8.09
CA GLU A 44 -0.04 2.79 -9.49
C GLU A 44 1.19 1.93 -9.76
N ALA A 45 0.99 0.83 -10.48
CA ALA A 45 2.08 -0.06 -10.85
C ALA A 45 1.99 -0.48 -12.31
N ARG A 46 3.17 -0.55 -12.95
CA ARG A 46 3.32 -0.97 -14.34
C ARG A 46 4.29 -2.14 -14.45
N HIS A 47 3.84 -3.27 -14.99
CA HIS A 47 4.62 -4.52 -15.00
C HIS A 47 5.18 -4.85 -13.59
N GLY A 48 4.37 -4.57 -12.56
CA GLY A 48 4.68 -4.72 -11.13
C GLY A 48 5.75 -3.79 -10.54
N LEU A 49 6.25 -2.80 -11.29
CA LEU A 49 7.02 -1.69 -10.76
C LEU A 49 6.07 -0.60 -10.26
N ILE A 50 6.20 -0.20 -9.00
CA ILE A 50 5.39 0.89 -8.44
C ILE A 50 5.88 2.22 -9.01
N GLN A 51 4.99 2.92 -9.73
CA GLN A 51 5.28 4.22 -10.34
C GLN A 51 4.86 5.39 -9.45
N SER A 52 3.80 5.20 -8.66
CA SER A 52 3.30 6.18 -7.72
C SER A 52 2.76 5.49 -6.48
N PHE A 53 3.00 6.07 -5.32
CA PHE A 53 2.50 5.59 -4.05
C PHE A 53 2.07 6.78 -3.19
N SER A 54 0.88 6.70 -2.62
CA SER A 54 0.34 7.72 -1.72
C SER A 54 -0.33 7.04 -0.53
N LEU A 55 -0.02 7.53 0.66
CA LEU A 55 -0.58 7.05 1.92
C LEU A 55 -0.88 8.24 2.82
N SER A 56 -2.11 8.31 3.30
CA SER A 56 -2.61 9.37 4.19
C SER A 56 -3.70 8.82 5.13
N GLY A 57 -4.19 9.66 6.05
CA GLY A 57 -5.14 9.21 7.09
C GLY A 57 -4.47 8.47 8.27
N LEU A 58 -3.14 8.48 8.31
CA LEU A 58 -2.34 8.01 9.44
C LEU A 58 -1.95 9.18 10.35
N SER A 59 -1.55 8.85 11.57
CA SER A 59 -1.05 9.77 12.60
C SER A 59 0.36 10.29 12.27
N CYS A 60 1.07 9.61 11.36
CA CYS A 60 2.39 10.04 10.91
C CYS A 60 2.32 11.37 10.13
N GLY A 61 3.32 12.24 10.33
CA GLY A 61 3.38 13.54 9.67
C GLY A 61 3.52 13.44 8.15
N GLN A 62 3.14 14.51 7.45
CA GLN A 62 3.24 14.62 5.98
C GLN A 62 4.67 14.40 5.44
N GLU A 63 5.69 14.73 6.24
CA GLU A 63 7.09 14.49 5.87
C GLU A 63 7.39 12.98 5.78
N THR A 64 6.92 12.20 6.76
CA THR A 64 7.08 10.74 6.79
C THR A 64 6.37 10.09 5.60
N THR A 65 5.13 10.49 5.31
CA THR A 65 4.37 9.95 4.17
C THR A 65 5.03 10.29 2.84
N THR A 66 5.54 11.51 2.68
CA THR A 66 6.25 11.94 1.46
C THR A 66 7.54 11.16 1.24
N LYS A 67 8.35 10.99 2.29
CA LYS A 67 9.58 10.19 2.23
C LYS A 67 9.27 8.74 1.88
N LEU A 68 8.26 8.17 2.52
CA LEU A 68 7.80 6.80 2.29
C LEU A 68 7.33 6.60 0.85
N SER A 69 6.51 7.52 0.32
CA SER A 69 6.09 7.52 -1.09
C SER A 69 7.29 7.52 -2.03
N GLY A 70 8.29 8.35 -1.77
CA GLY A 70 9.52 8.39 -2.56
C GLY A 70 10.33 7.08 -2.51
N SER A 71 10.43 6.43 -1.35
CA SER A 71 11.19 5.18 -1.19
C SER A 71 10.47 3.96 -1.78
N ILE A 72 9.15 3.92 -1.73
CA ILE A 72 8.35 2.82 -2.30
C ILE A 72 8.23 2.96 -3.82
N THR A 73 8.22 4.18 -4.34
CA THR A 73 8.31 4.42 -5.78
C THR A 73 9.56 3.74 -6.34
N ASN A 74 9.42 3.12 -7.51
CA ASN A 74 10.46 2.31 -8.16
C ASN A 74 10.82 0.99 -7.43
N THR A 75 9.93 0.48 -6.57
CA THR A 75 10.05 -0.87 -6.00
C THR A 75 9.21 -1.87 -6.79
N GLN A 76 9.74 -3.08 -7.05
CA GLN A 76 8.94 -4.16 -7.64
C GLN A 76 8.07 -4.83 -6.56
N ILE A 77 6.78 -5.00 -6.84
CA ILE A 77 5.81 -5.55 -5.89
C ILE A 77 6.25 -6.92 -5.34
N TRP A 78 6.84 -7.77 -6.18
CA TRP A 78 7.25 -9.12 -5.78
C TRP A 78 8.58 -9.18 -5.02
N GLU A 79 9.39 -8.11 -5.05
CA GLU A 79 10.62 -8.02 -4.24
C GLU A 79 10.30 -7.74 -2.76
N VAL A 80 9.11 -7.19 -2.49
CA VAL A 80 8.66 -6.96 -1.11
C VAL A 80 8.16 -8.28 -0.51
N ALA A 81 8.95 -8.84 0.40
CA ALA A 81 8.58 -10.06 1.13
C ALA A 81 7.50 -9.79 2.17
N ASP A 82 7.65 -8.69 2.92
CA ASP A 82 6.74 -8.27 3.98
C ASP A 82 6.54 -6.74 3.94
N TRP A 83 5.30 -6.32 3.66
CA TRP A 83 4.95 -4.91 3.56
C TRP A 83 4.96 -4.21 4.91
N ALA A 84 4.63 -4.89 6.01
CA ALA A 84 4.68 -4.28 7.34
C ALA A 84 6.10 -3.88 7.74
N GLN A 85 7.09 -4.74 7.48
CA GLN A 85 8.50 -4.46 7.68
C GLN A 85 9.00 -3.36 6.75
N ARG A 86 8.60 -3.38 5.47
CA ARG A 86 8.96 -2.32 4.51
C ARG A 86 8.46 -0.95 4.97
N LEU A 87 7.20 -0.86 5.40
CA LEU A 87 6.62 0.40 5.89
C LEU A 87 7.28 0.90 7.19
N ARG A 88 7.66 0.01 8.11
CA ARG A 88 8.41 0.40 9.32
C ARG A 88 9.80 0.92 9.03
N ALA A 89 10.50 0.30 8.09
CA ALA A 89 11.84 0.76 7.69
C ALA A 89 11.82 2.20 7.18
N GLU A 90 10.69 2.64 6.62
CA GLU A 90 10.47 3.99 6.12
C GLU A 90 9.97 4.98 7.19
N GLY A 91 9.72 4.51 8.42
CA GLY A 91 9.43 5.36 9.57
C GLY A 91 7.97 5.42 10.00
N LEU A 92 7.09 4.55 9.49
CA LEU A 92 5.74 4.41 10.06
C LEU A 92 5.80 3.79 11.45
N ASP A 93 4.86 4.21 12.31
CA ASP A 93 4.70 3.61 13.63
C ASP A 93 4.42 2.10 13.51
N ARG A 94 4.80 1.36 14.56
CA ARG A 94 4.62 -0.09 14.64
C ARG A 94 3.18 -0.51 14.35
N SER A 95 2.20 0.17 14.94
CA SER A 95 0.77 -0.17 14.80
C SER A 95 0.27 0.14 13.38
N GLU A 96 0.64 1.29 12.83
CA GLU A 96 0.21 1.75 11.51
C GLU A 96 0.82 0.91 10.40
N ALA A 97 2.12 0.64 10.48
CA ALA A 97 2.81 -0.22 9.53
C ALA A 97 2.30 -1.66 9.56
N SER A 98 1.95 -2.19 10.74
CA SER A 98 1.27 -3.49 10.84
C SER A 98 -0.08 -3.43 10.13
N THR A 99 -0.92 -2.44 10.44
CA THR A 99 -2.27 -2.36 9.89
C THR A 99 -2.27 -2.24 8.36
N VAL A 100 -1.49 -1.32 7.82
CA VAL A 100 -1.39 -1.12 6.36
C VAL A 100 -0.64 -2.29 5.70
N GLY A 101 0.42 -2.76 6.33
CA GLY A 101 1.30 -3.80 5.79
C GLY A 101 0.66 -5.17 5.75
N GLU A 102 -0.05 -5.58 6.80
CA GLU A 102 -0.79 -6.86 6.82
C GLU A 102 -1.89 -6.88 5.75
N TRP A 103 -2.56 -5.74 5.57
CA TRP A 103 -3.55 -5.60 4.49
C TRP A 103 -2.90 -5.67 3.10
N LEU A 104 -1.76 -5.00 2.87
CA LEU A 104 -1.01 -5.09 1.61
C LEU A 104 -0.49 -6.51 1.36
N ASN A 105 0.01 -7.20 2.39
CA ASN A 105 0.43 -8.60 2.32
C ASN A 105 -0.75 -9.50 1.91
N SER A 106 -1.95 -9.27 2.45
CA SER A 106 -3.14 -10.01 2.06
C SER A 106 -3.58 -9.72 0.62
N LEU A 107 -3.36 -8.51 0.11
CA LEU A 107 -3.76 -8.09 -1.23
C LEU A 107 -2.77 -8.56 -2.32
N LEU A 108 -1.48 -8.35 -2.07
CA LEU A 108 -0.39 -8.56 -3.05
C LEU A 108 0.25 -9.95 -2.92
N GLY A 109 -0.09 -10.67 -1.84
CA GLY A 109 0.52 -11.93 -1.45
C GLY A 109 1.84 -11.72 -0.71
N SER A 110 1.92 -12.23 0.52
CA SER A 110 3.18 -12.38 1.24
C SER A 110 4.03 -13.49 0.60
N GLY A 111 5.35 -13.30 0.60
CA GLY A 111 6.27 -14.37 0.22
C GLY A 111 6.13 -15.53 1.21
N ASN A 112 5.77 -16.71 0.70
CA ASN A 112 5.81 -17.95 1.48
C ASN A 112 7.26 -18.41 1.67
#